data_AF-A0A6J1B7Q2-F1
#
_entry.id   AF-A0A6J1B7Q2-F1
#
_cell.length_a   1.000
_cell.length_b   1.000
_cell.length_c   1.000
_cell.angle_alpha   90.00
_cell.angle_beta   90.00
_cell.angle_gamma   90.00
#
_symmetry.space_group_name_H-M   'P 1'
#
loop_
_entity.id
_entity.type
_entity.pdbx_description
1 polymer ?
#
loop_
_entity_poly.entity_id
_entity_poly.type
_entity_poly.pdbx_seq_one_letter_code
_entity_poly.pdbx_strand_id
1 'polypeptide(L)'
;MASIWRAATALTEKQNDYDGVEFWSNPERTGWLTKQGEYIKTWRRRWFVLKQGKLFWFKESTITRGSRPRGVIPVASCLTVKGAEDILNKQYAFELSTRNATMYFIADSEKEKEDWINSIGRSIVQHSRSVTDSEIVDYDSKR
;
A
#
# COMPACT_ATOMS: atom_id res chain seq x y z
N MET A 1 2.62 14.83 51.53
CA MET A 1 1.27 15.01 50.96
C MET A 1 1.42 15.57 49.55
N ALA A 2 1.14 14.74 48.54
CA ALA A 2 0.78 15.03 47.14
C ALA A 2 1.54 16.14 46.36
N SER A 3 2.11 15.96 45.17
CA SER A 3 2.14 14.83 44.23
C SER A 3 3.30 15.07 43.23
N ILE A 4 4.18 14.08 43.13
CA ILE A 4 5.10 13.89 42.01
C ILE A 4 4.33 13.07 40.98
N TRP A 5 3.82 13.70 39.92
CA TRP A 5 3.57 13.08 38.62
C TRP A 5 3.72 14.20 37.57
N ARG A 6 4.96 14.45 37.14
CA ARG A 6 5.43 14.01 35.82
C ARG A 6 4.55 14.54 34.69
N ALA A 7 4.92 15.72 34.20
CA ALA A 7 4.93 15.96 32.77
C ALA A 7 5.57 14.74 32.08
N ALA A 8 4.78 13.97 31.32
CA ALA A 8 5.19 13.08 30.22
C ALA A 8 4.12 11.99 29.98
N THR A 9 2.98 12.37 29.43
CA THR A 9 2.20 11.48 28.55
C THR A 9 1.58 12.29 27.42
N ALA A 10 2.40 13.13 26.77
CA ALA A 10 2.29 13.18 25.32
C ALA A 10 2.69 11.77 24.86
N LEU A 11 1.70 10.87 24.81
CA LEU A 11 1.80 9.65 24.03
C LEU A 11 2.15 10.15 22.64
N THR A 12 3.42 10.02 22.26
CA THR A 12 3.83 10.07 20.87
C THR A 12 3.12 8.91 20.21
N GLU A 13 1.88 9.16 19.78
CA GLU A 13 1.19 8.29 18.84
C GLU A 13 2.18 8.05 17.73
N LYS A 14 2.59 6.78 17.53
CA LYS A 14 3.37 6.41 16.36
C LYS A 14 2.53 6.82 15.17
N GLN A 15 2.92 7.93 14.55
CA GLN A 15 2.31 8.45 13.35
C GLN A 15 2.32 7.30 12.35
N ASN A 16 1.14 6.81 12.00
CA ASN A 16 1.08 5.65 11.13
C ASN A 16 1.43 6.14 9.72
N ASP A 17 2.10 5.31 8.92
CA ASP A 17 2.48 5.66 7.54
C ASP A 17 1.29 5.99 6.61
N TYR A 18 0.05 5.88 7.12
CA TYR A 18 -1.20 6.21 6.44
C TYR A 18 -1.93 7.44 6.99
N ASP A 19 -1.36 8.15 7.97
CA ASP A 19 -1.96 9.37 8.50
C ASP A 19 -2.13 10.43 7.40
N GLY A 20 -3.30 11.09 7.39
CA GLY A 20 -3.66 12.10 6.39
C GLY A 20 -4.35 11.58 5.12
N VAL A 21 -4.41 10.26 4.89
CA VAL A 21 -5.11 9.71 3.71
C VAL A 21 -6.54 9.32 4.05
N GLU A 22 -7.51 10.03 3.48
CA GLU A 22 -8.94 9.73 3.67
C GLU A 22 -9.41 8.56 2.78
N PHE A 23 -8.90 7.35 3.02
CA PHE A 23 -9.21 6.16 2.20
C PHE A 23 -10.70 5.78 2.13
N TRP A 24 -11.57 6.36 2.98
CA TRP A 24 -13.02 6.16 2.96
C TRP A 24 -13.77 7.07 1.97
N SER A 25 -13.08 8.01 1.31
CA SER A 25 -13.68 9.01 0.41
C SER A 25 -12.97 9.00 -0.94
N ASN A 26 -13.72 9.00 -2.05
CA ASN A 26 -13.22 9.08 -3.44
C ASN A 26 -11.89 8.33 -3.71
N PRO A 27 -11.83 7.01 -3.48
CA PRO A 27 -10.65 6.21 -3.82
C PRO A 27 -10.48 6.06 -5.34
N GLU A 28 -9.25 5.93 -5.81
CA GLU A 28 -8.93 5.70 -7.23
C GLU A 28 -9.42 4.33 -7.69
N ARG A 29 -9.31 3.34 -6.81
CA ARG A 29 -9.87 2.00 -7.01
C ARG A 29 -10.16 1.33 -5.68
N THR A 30 -11.22 0.53 -5.65
CA THR A 30 -11.50 -0.40 -4.56
C THR A 30 -11.95 -1.75 -5.09
N GLY A 31 -11.76 -2.81 -4.31
CA GLY A 31 -12.21 -4.14 -4.71
C GLY A 31 -11.67 -5.23 -3.81
N TRP A 32 -12.26 -6.42 -3.91
CA TRP A 32 -11.75 -7.60 -3.24
C TRP A 32 -10.54 -8.15 -4.01
N LEU A 33 -9.52 -8.56 -3.26
CA LEU A 33 -8.44 -9.39 -3.76
C LEU A 33 -8.13 -10.47 -2.74
N THR A 34 -7.68 -11.62 -3.21
CA THR A 34 -7.11 -12.66 -2.36
C THR A 34 -5.60 -12.49 -2.34
N LYS A 35 -5.05 -12.07 -1.20
CA LYS A 35 -3.61 -11.81 -1.00
C LYS A 35 -2.91 -13.01 -0.39
N GLN A 36 -1.70 -13.32 -0.84
CA GLN A 36 -0.81 -14.26 -0.15
C GLN A 36 -0.16 -13.63 1.11
N GLY A 37 -0.18 -14.35 2.23
CA GLY A 37 0.50 -13.95 3.47
C GLY A 37 2.01 -13.86 3.30
N GLU A 38 2.63 -12.92 4.03
CA GLU A 38 4.05 -12.61 3.89
C GLU A 38 4.95 -13.69 4.48
N TYR A 39 4.73 -14.03 5.75
CA TYR A 39 5.46 -15.09 6.46
C TYR A 39 4.87 -16.47 6.20
N ILE A 40 3.57 -16.62 6.47
CA ILE A 40 2.84 -17.86 6.22
C ILE A 40 2.06 -17.67 4.93
N LYS A 41 2.38 -18.46 3.90
CA LYS A 41 1.88 -18.35 2.51
C LYS A 41 0.40 -18.74 2.32
N THR A 42 -0.44 -18.45 3.32
CA THR A 42 -1.89 -18.58 3.29
C THR A 42 -2.51 -17.48 2.43
N TRP A 43 -3.60 -17.81 1.74
CA TRP A 43 -4.36 -16.88 0.90
C TRP A 43 -5.52 -16.30 1.71
N ARG A 44 -5.66 -14.97 1.72
CA ARG A 44 -6.67 -14.26 2.52
C ARG A 44 -7.37 -13.20 1.69
N ARG A 45 -8.70 -13.27 1.64
CA ARG A 45 -9.56 -12.26 1.00
C ARG A 45 -9.53 -10.96 1.80
N ARG A 46 -9.21 -9.85 1.16
CA ARG A 46 -9.13 -8.51 1.77
C ARG A 46 -9.70 -7.47 0.81
N TRP A 47 -10.30 -6.44 1.39
CA TRP A 47 -10.79 -5.30 0.62
C TRP A 47 -9.65 -4.33 0.41
N PHE A 48 -9.27 -4.08 -0.83
CA PHE A 48 -8.20 -3.17 -1.18
C PHE A 48 -8.73 -1.80 -1.55
N VAL A 49 -7.94 -0.78 -1.22
CA VAL A 49 -8.20 0.62 -1.57
C VAL A 49 -6.90 1.22 -2.09
N LEU A 50 -6.92 1.72 -3.33
CA LEU A 50 -5.85 2.53 -3.90
C LEU A 50 -6.24 4.00 -3.79
N LYS A 51 -5.41 4.79 -3.12
CA LYS A 51 -5.62 6.24 -2.98
C LYS A 51 -4.31 6.97 -2.68
N GLN A 52 -4.05 8.07 -3.37
CA GLN A 52 -2.92 8.99 -3.12
C GLN A 52 -1.58 8.25 -3.07
N GLY A 53 -1.35 7.37 -4.04
CA GLY A 53 -0.10 6.61 -4.15
C GLY A 53 0.11 5.56 -3.05
N LYS A 54 -0.95 5.18 -2.33
CA LYS A 54 -0.91 4.15 -1.30
C LYS A 54 -1.98 3.09 -1.57
N LEU A 55 -1.57 1.83 -1.48
CA LEU A 55 -2.44 0.66 -1.58
C LEU A 55 -2.68 0.08 -0.19
N PHE A 56 -3.90 0.25 0.31
CA PHE A 56 -4.34 -0.23 1.62
C PHE A 56 -5.14 -1.51 1.50
N TRP A 57 -5.21 -2.30 2.57
CA TRP A 57 -6.18 -3.40 2.64
C TRP A 57 -6.82 -3.57 4.01
N PHE A 58 -8.06 -4.03 4.01
CA PHE A 58 -8.93 -4.14 5.17
C PHE A 58 -9.59 -5.53 5.23
N LYS A 59 -10.16 -5.86 6.39
CA LYS A 59 -10.90 -7.11 6.56
C LYS A 59 -12.27 -7.08 5.87
N GLU A 60 -12.88 -5.90 5.80
CA GLU A 60 -14.25 -5.67 5.34
C GLU A 60 -14.28 -4.56 4.30
N SER A 61 -15.32 -4.52 3.47
CA SER A 61 -15.51 -3.51 2.41
C SER A 61 -16.09 -2.19 2.91
N THR A 62 -16.77 -2.19 4.05
CA THR A 62 -17.34 -0.98 4.65
C THR A 62 -16.23 -0.20 5.35
N ILE A 63 -15.65 0.76 4.64
CA ILE A 63 -14.55 1.57 5.14
C ILE A 63 -15.07 2.90 5.65
N THR A 64 -14.74 3.22 6.90
CA THR A 64 -15.11 4.46 7.57
C THR A 64 -13.86 5.19 8.06
N ARG A 65 -14.02 6.41 8.57
CA ARG A 65 -12.95 7.16 9.21
C ARG A 65 -12.28 6.42 10.38
N GLY A 66 -13.01 5.55 11.08
CA GLY A 66 -12.49 4.74 12.19
C GLY A 66 -11.85 3.42 11.77
N SER A 67 -11.95 3.03 10.49
CA SER A 67 -11.42 1.77 10.00
C SER A 67 -9.89 1.78 10.01
N ARG A 68 -9.28 0.70 10.50
CA ARG A 68 -7.82 0.55 10.53
C ARG A 68 -7.34 -0.37 9.42
N PRO A 69 -6.41 0.08 8.55
CA PRO A 69 -5.83 -0.80 7.53
C PRO A 69 -5.03 -1.92 8.20
N ARG A 70 -4.99 -3.08 7.54
CA ARG A 70 -4.16 -4.22 7.94
C ARG A 70 -2.76 -4.18 7.35
N GLY A 71 -2.54 -3.26 6.43
CA GLY A 71 -1.26 -2.82 5.96
C GLY A 71 -1.42 -1.82 4.83
N VAL A 72 -0.28 -1.25 4.44
CA VAL A 72 -0.18 -0.24 3.40
C VAL A 72 1.07 -0.55 2.57
N ILE A 73 0.97 -0.36 1.26
CA ILE A 73 2.10 -0.38 0.34
C ILE A 73 2.16 1.00 -0.33
N PRO A 74 3.22 1.80 -0.11
CA PRO A 74 3.47 2.99 -0.90
C PRO A 74 3.83 2.56 -2.33
N VAL A 75 2.99 2.87 -3.33
CA VAL A 75 3.22 2.37 -4.70
C VAL A 75 4.45 3.00 -5.35
N ALA A 76 4.90 4.16 -4.88
CA ALA A 76 6.18 4.75 -5.29
C ALA A 76 7.40 3.84 -4.99
N SER A 77 7.28 2.90 -4.05
CA SER A 77 8.33 1.90 -3.75
C SER A 77 8.25 0.64 -4.61
N CYS A 78 7.19 0.51 -5.41
CA CYS A 78 6.97 -0.64 -6.29
C CYS A 78 7.74 -0.47 -7.60
N LEU A 79 8.37 -1.57 -8.04
CA LEU A 79 9.14 -1.64 -9.27
C LEU A 79 8.28 -2.10 -10.44
N THR A 80 7.44 -3.12 -10.23
CA THR A 80 6.63 -3.72 -11.28
C THR A 80 5.29 -4.22 -10.75
N VAL A 81 4.28 -4.21 -11.61
CA VAL A 81 3.01 -4.92 -11.43
C VAL A 81 2.68 -5.68 -12.72
N LYS A 82 2.45 -6.99 -12.64
CA LYS A 82 2.23 -7.85 -13.82
C LYS A 82 1.50 -9.14 -13.48
N GLY A 83 1.00 -9.85 -14.51
CA GLY A 83 0.43 -11.20 -14.36
C GLY A 83 1.42 -12.19 -13.75
N ALA A 84 0.89 -13.16 -13.01
CA ALA A 84 1.65 -14.18 -12.28
C ALA A 84 1.02 -15.58 -12.39
N GLU A 85 0.15 -15.78 -13.38
CA GLU A 85 -0.59 -17.03 -13.60
C GLU A 85 0.36 -18.20 -13.85
N ASP A 86 1.37 -18.02 -14.69
CA ASP A 86 2.35 -19.06 -15.01
C ASP A 86 3.26 -19.41 -13.83
N ILE A 87 3.50 -18.44 -12.94
CA ILE A 87 4.37 -18.60 -11.77
C ILE A 87 3.62 -19.31 -10.64
N LEU A 88 2.36 -18.93 -10.42
CA LEU A 88 1.56 -19.43 -9.29
C LEU A 88 0.66 -20.62 -9.66
N ASN A 89 0.48 -20.90 -10.94
CA ASN A 89 -0.53 -21.80 -11.47
C ASN A 89 -1.93 -21.49 -10.90
N LYS A 90 -2.30 -20.21 -10.91
CA LYS A 90 -3.59 -19.68 -10.42
C LYS A 90 -4.13 -18.68 -11.41
N GLN A 91 -5.39 -18.87 -11.84
CA GLN A 91 -6.07 -17.92 -12.72
C GLN A 91 -6.22 -16.56 -12.04
N TYR A 92 -6.18 -15.51 -12.85
CA TYR A 92 -6.36 -14.12 -12.44
C TYR A 92 -5.35 -13.64 -11.39
N ALA A 93 -4.19 -14.31 -11.32
CA ALA A 93 -3.13 -13.98 -10.40
C ALA A 93 -2.23 -12.90 -10.97
N PHE A 94 -1.79 -11.99 -10.11
CA PHE A 94 -0.81 -10.96 -10.46
C PHE A 94 0.14 -10.73 -9.29
N GLU A 95 1.30 -10.16 -9.60
CA GLU A 95 2.32 -9.80 -8.62
C GLU A 95 2.57 -8.29 -8.58
N LEU A 96 2.97 -7.82 -7.40
CA LEU A 96 3.49 -6.50 -7.15
C LEU A 96 4.88 -6.64 -6.52
N SER A 97 5.91 -6.19 -7.23
CA SER A 97 7.29 -6.25 -6.78
C SER A 97 7.75 -4.91 -6.21
N THR A 98 8.50 -4.97 -5.12
CA THR A 98 9.25 -3.86 -4.51
C THR A 98 10.72 -4.27 -4.44
N ARG A 99 11.61 -3.37 -4.02
CA ARG A 99 13.04 -3.71 -3.81
C ARG A 99 13.26 -4.85 -2.81
N ASN A 100 12.35 -5.01 -1.85
CA ASN A 100 12.53 -5.92 -0.71
C ASN A 100 11.64 -7.17 -0.77
N ALA A 101 10.56 -7.13 -1.55
CA ALA A 101 9.57 -8.21 -1.56
C ALA A 101 8.74 -8.23 -2.84
N THR A 102 8.34 -9.43 -3.25
CA THR A 102 7.28 -9.66 -4.25
C THR A 102 6.03 -10.18 -3.54
N MET A 103 4.90 -9.53 -3.80
CA MET A 103 3.60 -9.85 -3.23
C MET A 103 2.67 -10.37 -4.31
N TYR A 104 1.88 -11.39 -3.99
CA TYR A 104 0.95 -12.02 -4.92
C TYR A 104 -0.50 -11.82 -4.53
N PHE A 105 -1.33 -11.62 -5.54
CA PHE A 105 -2.76 -11.38 -5.44
C PHE A 105 -3.51 -12.20 -6.47
N ILE A 106 -4.78 -12.47 -6.21
CA ILE A 106 -5.72 -13.10 -7.13
C ILE A 106 -6.98 -12.24 -7.15
N ALA A 107 -7.42 -11.84 -8.33
CA ALA A 107 -8.69 -11.15 -8.56
C ALA A 107 -9.84 -12.15 -8.80
N ASP A 108 -11.09 -11.69 -8.74
CA ASP A 108 -12.24 -12.60 -8.96
C ASP A 108 -12.51 -12.82 -10.48
N SER A 109 -11.89 -12.03 -11.36
CA SER A 109 -11.97 -12.19 -12.81
C SER A 109 -10.76 -11.61 -13.55
N GLU A 110 -10.61 -11.98 -14.82
CA GLU A 110 -9.60 -11.44 -15.74
C GLU A 110 -9.71 -9.92 -15.87
N LYS A 111 -10.94 -9.41 -16.04
CA LYS A 111 -11.20 -7.97 -16.13
C LYS A 111 -10.72 -7.24 -14.88
N GLU A 112 -11.02 -7.78 -13.69
CA GLU A 112 -10.58 -7.18 -12.42
C GLU A 112 -9.06 -7.23 -12.25
N LYS A 113 -8.41 -8.32 -12.65
CA LYS A 113 -6.94 -8.44 -12.65
C LYS A 113 -6.32 -7.32 -13.48
N GLU A 114 -6.72 -7.20 -14.75
CA GLU A 114 -6.22 -6.18 -15.67
C GLU A 114 -6.47 -4.77 -15.15
N ASP A 115 -7.66 -4.54 -14.63
CA ASP A 115 -8.05 -3.29 -13.99
C ASP A 115 -7.15 -2.90 -12.80
N TRP A 116 -6.80 -3.86 -11.95
CA TRP A 116 -5.90 -3.67 -10.81
C TRP A 116 -4.47 -3.40 -11.27
N ILE A 117 -3.94 -4.21 -12.20
CA ILE A 117 -2.61 -4.01 -12.80
C ILE A 117 -2.50 -2.61 -13.39
N ASN A 118 -3.49 -2.20 -14.19
CA ASN A 118 -3.51 -0.89 -14.84
C ASN A 118 -3.59 0.27 -13.83
N SER A 119 -4.43 0.15 -12.81
CA SER A 119 -4.62 1.24 -11.83
C SER A 119 -3.39 1.41 -10.94
N ILE A 120 -2.82 0.30 -10.46
CA ILE A 120 -1.57 0.33 -9.69
C ILE A 120 -0.43 0.82 -10.58
N GLY A 121 -0.31 0.33 -11.81
CA GLY A 121 0.74 0.76 -12.75
C GLY A 121 0.71 2.26 -13.02
N ARG A 122 -0.47 2.83 -13.28
CA ARG A 122 -0.62 4.30 -13.42
C ARG A 122 -0.20 5.04 -12.15
N SER A 123 -0.61 4.55 -10.98
CA SER A 123 -0.29 5.17 -9.70
C SER A 123 1.21 5.11 -9.39
N ILE A 124 1.91 4.01 -9.73
CA ILE A 124 3.39 3.90 -9.66
C ILE A 124 4.03 5.00 -10.49
N VAL A 125 3.65 5.14 -11.77
CA VAL A 125 4.23 6.15 -12.67
C VAL A 125 3.99 7.56 -12.12
N GLN A 126 2.77 7.86 -11.68
CA GLN A 126 2.41 9.17 -11.13
C GLN A 126 3.23 9.56 -9.89
N HIS A 127 3.51 8.61 -9.00
CA HIS A 127 4.17 8.87 -7.71
C HIS A 127 5.68 8.57 -7.71
N SER A 128 6.22 7.96 -8.77
CA SER A 128 7.66 7.67 -8.92
C SER A 128 8.55 8.91 -9.01
N ARG A 129 8.02 10.03 -9.52
CA ARG A 129 8.78 11.27 -9.76
C ARG A 129 8.97 12.15 -8.53
N SER A 130 8.19 11.95 -7.48
CA SER A 130 8.24 12.79 -6.28
C SER A 130 9.37 12.43 -5.32
N VAL A 131 10.04 11.28 -5.50
CA VAL A 131 11.10 10.81 -4.59
C VAL A 131 12.49 11.36 -4.98
N THR A 132 12.72 11.68 -6.25
CA THR A 132 14.02 12.15 -6.75
C THR A 132 14.31 13.62 -6.46
N ASP A 133 13.28 14.44 -6.14
CA ASP A 133 13.48 15.86 -5.82
C ASP A 133 14.08 16.06 -4.41
N SER A 134 13.96 15.06 -3.54
CA SER A 134 14.55 15.03 -2.20
C SER A 134 16.02 14.56 -2.15
N GLU A 135 16.59 14.13 -3.28
CA GLU A 135 17.98 13.60 -3.34
C GLU A 135 18.93 14.50 -4.16
N ILE A 136 18.60 15.78 -4.38
CA ILE A 136 19.61 16.75 -4.87
C ILE A 136 20.56 17.02 -3.70
N VAL A 137 21.62 16.22 -3.65
CA VAL A 137 22.78 16.45 -2.79
C VAL A 137 23.48 17.69 -3.36
N ASP A 138 23.58 18.75 -2.56
CA ASP A 138 24.37 19.95 -2.86
C ASP A 138 25.83 19.54 -3.09
N TYR A 139 26.16 19.22 -4.33
CA TYR A 139 27.51 18.87 -4.78
C TYR A 139 28.09 19.98 -5.64
N ASP A 140 28.03 21.24 -5.18
CA ASP A 140 29.06 22.22 -5.56
C ASP A 140 28.97 23.49 -4.71
N SER A 141 29.80 23.59 -3.67
CA SER A 141 30.11 24.89 -3.08
C SER A 141 31.40 24.88 -2.26
N LYS A 142 32.51 24.39 -2.83
CA LYS A 142 33.87 24.78 -2.37
C LYS A 142 34.85 24.77 -3.54
N ARG A 143 34.94 25.91 -4.23
CA ARG A 143 36.18 26.33 -4.90
C ARG A 143 36.40 27.81 -4.67
#